data_AF-A0A914L1D6-F1
#
_entry.id   AF-A0A914L1D6-F1
#
_cell.length_a   1.000
_cell.length_b   1.000
_cell.length_c   1.000
_cell.angle_alpha   90.00
_cell.angle_beta   90.00
_cell.angle_gamma   90.00
#
_symmetry.space_group_name_H-M   'P 1'
#
loop_
_entity.id
_entity.type
_entity.pdbx_description
1 polymer ?
#
loop_
_entity_poly.entity_id
_entity_poly.type
_entity_poly.pdbx_seq_one_letter_code
_entity_poly.pdbx_strand_id
1 'polypeptide(L)'
;MISERPSTQSNIQGFLPIRPSEMVLHKICDRWRNTEHSQSPEEIDNALKPFYSGDMCPVSIVDLSGVQITDRILAALLINQRYSLTSLSLLSTKGITAAGICSLLYKTKIKLQHLHSLKLNSLDILRVPRYRQRYQPSVGCVALEKLVSNLNKSNRKMPLDLMEDNIRRLFSNDNVIRSESLDESQMDEYKLRAIMEHNEAQIESPPQFMHFCPALEHLYLLQGHTYSIEDETKSAFLVRIFSELPNLKTVDLSEWVIHDFLPLQKLHFLTTLVLYDVRDLETSIDTIATLTTLNVFFCSNDVDGHYSL
;
A
#
# COMPACT_ATOMS: atom_id res chain seq x y z
N MET A 1 -25.51 -57.79 6.92
CA MET A 1 -25.73 -56.59 7.75
C MET A 1 -24.39 -55.89 7.87
N ILE A 2 -24.22 -54.82 7.09
CA ILE A 2 -22.94 -54.13 6.90
C ILE A 2 -22.78 -53.09 8.01
N SER A 3 -21.61 -53.15 8.63
CA SER A 3 -21.13 -52.29 9.71
C SER A 3 -20.94 -50.84 9.22
N GLU A 4 -21.75 -49.91 9.71
CA GLU A 4 -21.46 -48.48 9.60
C GLU A 4 -20.47 -48.07 10.72
N ARG A 5 -19.22 -47.79 10.34
CA ARG A 5 -18.32 -46.99 11.17
C ARG A 5 -18.53 -45.52 10.78
N PRO A 6 -18.73 -44.60 11.74
CA PRO A 6 -18.81 -43.19 11.42
C PRO A 6 -17.43 -42.69 10.98
N SER A 7 -17.39 -42.11 9.79
CA SER A 7 -16.25 -41.38 9.26
C SER A 7 -15.96 -40.17 10.16
N THR A 8 -14.88 -40.23 10.93
CA THR A 8 -14.27 -39.06 11.56
C THR A 8 -13.77 -38.11 10.47
N GLN A 9 -14.63 -37.16 10.07
CA GLN A 9 -14.18 -35.91 9.47
C GLN A 9 -13.44 -35.14 10.56
N SER A 10 -12.11 -35.27 10.58
CA SER A 10 -11.26 -34.40 11.38
C SER A 10 -11.29 -33.01 10.76
N ASN A 11 -12.25 -32.18 11.17
CA ASN A 11 -12.18 -30.74 11.02
C ASN A 11 -11.02 -30.24 11.89
N ILE A 12 -9.80 -30.27 11.34
CA ILE A 12 -8.69 -29.51 11.90
C ILE A 12 -8.93 -28.05 11.52
N GLN A 13 -9.83 -27.37 12.22
CA GLN A 13 -9.75 -25.91 12.36
C GLN A 13 -8.56 -25.60 13.28
N GLY A 14 -7.37 -25.91 12.79
CA GLY A 14 -6.12 -25.70 13.50
C GLY A 14 -5.54 -24.37 13.08
N PHE A 15 -5.34 -23.48 14.05
CA PHE A 15 -4.42 -22.36 13.90
C PHE A 15 -3.05 -22.92 13.53
N LEU A 16 -2.50 -22.50 12.39
CA LEU A 16 -1.13 -22.84 12.02
C LEU A 16 -0.17 -21.90 12.75
N PRO A 17 0.93 -22.40 13.34
CA PRO A 17 1.97 -21.52 13.86
C PRO A 17 2.63 -20.71 12.73
N ILE A 18 3.28 -19.60 13.09
CA ILE A 18 3.86 -18.64 12.14
C ILE A 18 4.75 -19.30 11.08
N ARG A 19 5.71 -20.13 11.51
CA ARG A 19 6.67 -20.80 10.61
C ARG A 19 5.99 -21.70 9.57
N PRO A 20 5.10 -22.64 9.95
CA PRO A 20 4.28 -23.39 9.00
C PRO A 20 3.45 -22.52 8.04
N SER A 21 2.79 -21.46 8.54
CA SER A 21 2.01 -20.55 7.71
C SER A 21 2.87 -19.86 6.66
N GLU A 22 4.05 -19.37 7.03
CA GLU A 22 5.02 -18.78 6.11
C GLU A 22 5.48 -19.77 5.04
N MET A 23 5.76 -21.02 5.42
CA MET A 23 6.13 -22.07 4.46
C MET A 23 5.00 -22.37 3.46
N VAL A 24 3.75 -22.38 3.91
CA VAL A 24 2.59 -22.58 3.05
C VAL A 24 2.46 -21.41 2.08
N LEU A 25 2.54 -20.17 2.58
CA LEU A 25 2.47 -18.96 1.75
C LEU A 25 3.59 -18.96 0.70
N HIS A 26 4.83 -19.23 1.12
CA HIS A 26 5.97 -19.31 0.22
C HIS A 26 5.77 -20.34 -0.88
N LYS A 27 5.31 -21.55 -0.55
CA LYS A 27 5.01 -22.58 -1.56
C LYS A 27 3.89 -22.19 -2.53
N ILE A 28 2.88 -21.47 -2.05
CA ILE A 28 1.80 -20.95 -2.92
C ILE A 28 2.39 -19.94 -3.90
N CYS A 29 3.16 -18.96 -3.41
CA CYS A 29 3.79 -17.93 -4.24
C CYS A 29 4.82 -18.53 -5.22
N ASP A 30 5.62 -19.50 -4.79
CA ASP A 30 6.59 -20.19 -5.65
C ASP A 30 5.89 -20.95 -6.78
N ARG A 31 4.76 -21.61 -6.50
CA ARG A 31 3.97 -22.26 -7.54
C ARG A 31 3.53 -21.24 -8.59
N TRP A 32 3.13 -20.05 -8.16
CA TRP A 32 2.66 -19.00 -9.06
C TRP A 32 3.75 -18.39 -9.92
N ARG A 33 4.96 -18.21 -9.38
CA ARG A 33 6.14 -17.75 -10.12
C ARG A 33 6.53 -18.72 -11.24
N ASN A 34 6.31 -20.01 -11.01
CA ASN A 34 6.72 -21.08 -11.93
C ASN A 34 5.63 -21.47 -12.95
N THR A 35 4.40 -21.00 -12.78
CA THR A 35 3.34 -21.23 -13.77
C THR A 35 3.35 -20.16 -14.86
N GLU A 36 3.49 -20.58 -16.11
CA GLU A 36 3.42 -19.71 -17.29
C GLU A 36 2.03 -19.12 -17.54
N HIS A 37 1.00 -19.69 -16.93
CA HIS A 37 -0.38 -19.26 -17.07
C HIS A 37 -0.71 -18.21 -16.00
N SER A 38 -1.25 -17.07 -16.42
CA SER A 38 -1.80 -16.05 -15.51
C SER A 38 -2.90 -16.67 -14.64
N GLN A 39 -2.72 -16.67 -13.32
CA GLN A 39 -3.77 -17.16 -12.42
C GLN A 39 -4.97 -16.20 -12.45
N SER A 40 -6.18 -16.76 -12.35
CA SER A 40 -7.37 -15.94 -12.22
C SER A 40 -7.38 -15.21 -10.87
N PRO A 41 -7.95 -13.99 -10.77
CA PRO A 41 -8.06 -13.29 -9.49
C PRO A 41 -8.79 -14.10 -8.41
N GLU A 42 -9.72 -14.96 -8.80
CA GLU A 42 -10.47 -15.83 -7.88
C GLU A 42 -9.62 -16.97 -7.30
N GLU A 43 -8.72 -17.56 -8.10
CA GLU A 43 -7.77 -18.57 -7.61
C GLU A 43 -6.81 -17.99 -6.59
N ILE A 44 -6.30 -16.79 -6.87
CA ILE A 44 -5.42 -16.06 -5.96
C ILE A 44 -6.16 -15.71 -4.67
N ASP A 45 -7.39 -15.20 -4.79
CA ASP A 45 -8.22 -14.87 -3.64
C ASP A 45 -8.48 -16.10 -2.77
N ASN A 46 -8.91 -17.22 -3.35
CA ASN A 46 -9.17 -18.46 -2.64
C ASN A 46 -7.93 -19.04 -1.94
N ALA A 47 -6.75 -18.94 -2.56
CA ALA A 47 -5.51 -19.43 -1.99
C ALA A 47 -4.99 -18.55 -0.83
N LEU A 48 -5.16 -17.23 -0.93
CA LEU A 48 -4.71 -16.28 0.10
C LEU A 48 -5.75 -16.04 1.18
N LYS A 49 -7.01 -16.43 0.96
CA LYS A 49 -8.11 -16.29 1.92
C LYS A 49 -7.77 -16.72 3.35
N PRO A 50 -7.09 -17.87 3.58
CA PRO A 50 -6.72 -18.29 4.94
C PRO A 50 -5.79 -17.31 5.67
N PHE A 51 -5.05 -16.46 4.95
CA PHE A 51 -4.09 -15.50 5.50
C PHE A 51 -4.69 -14.13 5.81
N TYR A 52 -5.90 -13.84 5.30
CA TYR A 52 -6.58 -12.57 5.57
C TYR A 52 -8.02 -12.72 6.07
N SER A 53 -8.58 -13.93 6.05
CA SER A 53 -9.91 -14.25 6.59
C SER A 53 -9.76 -14.96 7.93
N GLY A 54 -9.41 -14.20 8.96
CA GLY A 54 -9.21 -14.67 10.34
C GLY A 54 -7.75 -14.97 10.69
N ASP A 55 -7.44 -15.06 11.98
CA ASP A 55 -6.08 -15.24 12.51
C ASP A 55 -5.56 -16.69 12.36
N MET A 56 -6.10 -17.47 11.43
CA MET A 56 -5.83 -18.91 11.29
C MET A 56 -4.41 -19.19 10.78
N CYS A 57 -3.82 -18.25 10.04
CA CYS A 57 -2.49 -18.36 9.44
C CYS A 57 -1.70 -17.05 9.65
N PRO A 58 -1.16 -16.80 10.85
CA PRO A 58 -0.31 -15.64 11.10
C PRO A 58 0.99 -15.78 10.31
N VAL A 59 1.45 -14.70 9.70
CA VAL A 59 2.73 -14.63 8.98
C VAL A 59 3.48 -13.38 9.40
N SER A 60 4.80 -13.52 9.59
CA SER A 60 5.68 -12.39 9.88
C SER A 60 6.42 -11.91 8.64
N ILE A 61 6.74 -12.83 7.73
CA ILE A 61 7.40 -12.53 6.46
C ILE A 61 6.43 -12.84 5.32
N VAL A 62 6.17 -11.83 4.49
CA VAL A 62 5.27 -11.94 3.34
C VAL A 62 6.06 -11.58 2.10
N ASP A 63 6.27 -12.59 1.25
CA ASP A 63 6.93 -12.43 -0.03
C ASP A 63 5.96 -12.74 -1.17
N LEU A 64 5.42 -11.69 -1.78
CA LEU A 64 4.48 -11.78 -2.90
C LEU A 64 5.20 -11.55 -4.24
N SER A 65 6.53 -11.66 -4.28
CA SER A 65 7.28 -11.31 -5.48
C SER A 65 6.83 -12.11 -6.70
N GLY A 66 6.67 -11.46 -7.86
CA GLY A 66 6.22 -12.05 -9.12
C GLY A 66 4.72 -12.37 -9.18
N VAL A 67 3.94 -12.07 -8.15
CA VAL A 67 2.51 -12.39 -8.10
C VAL A 67 1.66 -11.20 -8.59
N GLN A 68 0.58 -11.49 -9.33
CA GLN A 68 -0.41 -10.48 -9.72
C GLN A 68 -1.54 -10.44 -8.68
N ILE A 69 -1.56 -9.44 -7.81
CA ILE A 69 -2.57 -9.30 -6.75
C ILE A 69 -3.35 -8.01 -6.89
N THR A 70 -4.55 -7.95 -6.32
CA THR A 70 -5.36 -6.73 -6.30
C THR A 70 -5.10 -5.92 -5.02
N ASP A 71 -5.37 -4.62 -5.08
CA ASP A 71 -5.34 -3.72 -3.92
C ASP A 71 -6.14 -4.27 -2.73
N ARG A 72 -7.30 -4.91 -3.00
CA ARG A 72 -8.17 -5.48 -1.97
C ARG A 72 -7.51 -6.63 -1.22
N ILE A 73 -6.87 -7.55 -1.95
CA ILE A 73 -6.21 -8.72 -1.36
C ILE A 73 -5.01 -8.27 -0.52
N LEU A 74 -4.17 -7.38 -1.07
CA LEU A 74 -3.03 -6.85 -0.34
C LEU A 74 -3.48 -6.10 0.91
N ALA A 75 -4.49 -5.22 0.81
CA ALA A 75 -5.01 -4.49 1.96
C ALA A 75 -5.51 -5.46 3.06
N ALA A 76 -6.31 -6.46 2.68
CA ALA A 76 -6.84 -7.43 3.62
C ALA A 76 -5.71 -8.18 4.34
N LEU A 77 -4.67 -8.58 3.61
CA LEU A 77 -3.50 -9.25 4.17
C LEU A 77 -2.76 -8.34 5.15
N LEU A 78 -2.48 -7.09 4.78
CA LEU A 78 -1.79 -6.13 5.66
C LEU A 78 -2.61 -5.81 6.92
N ILE A 79 -3.93 -5.68 6.80
CA ILE A 79 -4.83 -5.40 7.92
C ILE A 79 -4.86 -6.56 8.92
N ASN A 80 -4.90 -7.80 8.41
CA ASN A 80 -4.97 -9.01 9.24
C ASN A 80 -3.61 -9.28 9.92
N GLN A 81 -2.51 -9.12 9.18
CA GLN A 81 -1.15 -9.42 9.66
C GLN A 81 -0.47 -8.25 10.37
N ARG A 82 -1.18 -7.16 10.64
CA ARG A 82 -0.61 -5.88 11.14
C ARG A 82 0.23 -5.99 12.41
N TYR A 83 -0.03 -6.98 13.25
CA TYR A 83 0.68 -7.19 14.53
C TYR A 83 1.90 -8.12 14.41
N SER A 84 1.95 -8.98 13.38
CA SER A 84 3.02 -9.96 13.20
C SER A 84 3.96 -9.62 12.05
N LEU A 85 3.50 -8.84 11.07
CA LEU A 85 4.24 -8.55 9.85
C LEU A 85 5.50 -7.73 10.14
N THR A 86 6.66 -8.33 9.88
CA THR A 86 7.99 -7.71 10.04
C THR A 86 8.68 -7.43 8.72
N SER A 87 8.39 -8.21 7.67
CA SER A 87 8.99 -8.03 6.34
C SER A 87 7.97 -8.24 5.23
N LEU A 88 7.98 -7.33 4.25
CA LEU A 88 7.12 -7.36 3.07
C LEU A 88 7.97 -7.21 1.80
N SER A 89 7.81 -8.14 0.86
CA SER A 89 8.42 -8.08 -0.47
C SER A 89 7.36 -8.07 -1.57
N LEU A 90 7.38 -7.02 -2.39
CA LEU A 90 6.50 -6.81 -3.55
C LEU A 90 7.33 -6.63 -4.83
N LEU A 91 8.36 -7.46 -5.03
CA LEU A 91 9.19 -7.40 -6.23
C LEU A 91 8.43 -7.99 -7.43
N SER A 92 8.34 -7.25 -8.52
CA SER A 92 7.65 -7.59 -9.76
C SER A 92 6.17 -7.92 -9.58
N THR A 93 5.55 -7.43 -8.50
CA THR A 93 4.11 -7.57 -8.29
C THR A 93 3.34 -6.63 -9.19
N LYS A 94 2.21 -7.10 -9.73
CA LYS A 94 1.33 -6.33 -10.61
C LYS A 94 -0.07 -6.22 -10.00
N GLY A 95 -0.82 -5.20 -10.39
CA GLY A 95 -2.23 -5.01 -9.99
C GLY A 95 -2.44 -4.19 -8.71
N ILE A 96 -1.37 -3.59 -8.17
CA ILE A 96 -1.40 -2.73 -7.00
C ILE A 96 -1.29 -1.26 -7.42
N THR A 97 -2.11 -0.39 -6.83
CA THR A 97 -2.11 1.05 -7.08
C THR A 97 -2.06 1.82 -5.76
N ALA A 98 -1.27 2.90 -5.69
CA ALA A 98 -1.22 3.76 -4.50
C ALA A 98 -2.61 4.24 -4.04
N ALA A 99 -3.48 4.63 -4.98
CA ALA A 99 -4.82 5.13 -4.65
C ALA A 99 -5.71 4.05 -4.03
N GLY A 100 -5.73 2.84 -4.60
CA GLY A 100 -6.56 1.75 -4.10
C GLY A 100 -6.12 1.26 -2.72
N ILE A 101 -4.83 0.91 -2.58
CA ILE A 101 -4.28 0.39 -1.32
C ILE A 101 -4.36 1.42 -0.20
N CYS A 102 -3.87 2.66 -0.41
CA CYS A 102 -3.89 3.70 0.63
C CYS A 102 -5.32 4.03 1.08
N SER A 103 -6.33 3.89 0.20
CA SER A 103 -7.73 4.15 0.57
C SER A 103 -8.22 3.13 1.57
N LEU A 104 -7.90 1.86 1.32
CA LEU A 104 -8.31 0.74 2.15
C LEU A 104 -7.59 0.76 3.50
N LEU A 105 -6.30 1.11 3.51
CA LEU A 105 -5.51 1.26 4.73
C LEU A 105 -5.97 2.48 5.56
N TYR A 106 -6.27 3.60 4.91
CA TYR A 106 -6.79 4.80 5.58
C TYR A 106 -8.16 4.56 6.22
N LYS A 107 -9.09 3.94 5.49
CA LYS A 107 -10.43 3.59 6.01
C LYS A 107 -10.36 2.69 7.25
N THR A 108 -9.36 1.82 7.31
CA THR A 108 -9.17 0.87 8.41
C THR A 108 -8.30 1.41 9.53
N LYS A 109 -7.75 2.63 9.37
CA LYS A 109 -6.92 3.34 10.36
C LYS A 109 -5.76 2.50 10.90
N ILE A 110 -5.18 1.64 10.07
CA ILE A 110 -4.10 0.75 10.51
C ILE A 110 -2.75 1.48 10.52
N LYS A 111 -1.83 0.99 11.36
CA LYS A 111 -0.40 1.29 11.29
C LYS A 111 0.37 -0.03 11.39
N LEU A 112 1.30 -0.25 10.49
CA LEU A 112 2.18 -1.42 10.45
C LEU A 112 3.38 -1.16 11.36
N GLN A 113 3.14 -1.17 12.68
CA GLN A 113 4.14 -0.79 13.70
C GLN A 113 5.31 -1.76 13.83
N HIS A 114 5.17 -2.97 13.28
CA HIS A 114 6.20 -4.01 13.33
C HIS A 114 6.89 -4.23 11.97
N LEU A 115 6.42 -3.55 10.91
CA LEU A 115 7.03 -3.70 9.59
C LEU A 115 8.37 -2.95 9.57
N HIS A 116 9.45 -3.71 9.64
CA HIS A 116 10.81 -3.20 9.67
C HIS A 116 11.49 -3.27 8.30
N SER A 117 11.05 -4.15 7.40
CA SER A 117 11.68 -4.36 6.10
C SER A 117 10.67 -4.34 4.95
N LEU A 118 10.96 -3.53 3.92
CA LEU A 118 10.14 -3.39 2.72
C LEU A 118 11.00 -3.47 1.46
N LYS A 119 10.66 -4.40 0.55
CA LYS A 119 11.32 -4.57 -0.74
C LYS A 119 10.36 -4.30 -1.88
N LEU A 120 10.71 -3.37 -2.77
CA LEU A 120 9.90 -2.92 -3.88
C LEU A 120 10.76 -2.78 -5.14
N ASN A 121 10.16 -3.07 -6.30
CA ASN A 121 10.72 -2.61 -7.58
C ASN A 121 9.69 -1.87 -8.46
N SER A 122 8.39 -2.16 -8.26
CA SER A 122 7.31 -1.32 -8.75
C SER A 122 7.00 -0.26 -7.70
N LEU A 123 7.26 0.99 -8.08
CA LEU A 123 7.08 2.15 -7.21
C LEU A 123 5.66 2.73 -7.33
N ASP A 124 4.74 2.03 -8.01
CA ASP A 124 3.34 2.46 -8.19
C ASP A 124 2.58 2.57 -6.87
N ILE A 125 2.93 1.75 -5.86
CA ILE A 125 2.40 1.84 -4.50
C ILE A 125 2.89 3.10 -3.75
N LEU A 126 4.03 3.65 -4.17
CA LEU A 126 4.68 4.81 -3.55
C LEU A 126 4.34 6.14 -4.23
N ARG A 127 3.55 6.12 -5.30
CA ARG A 127 3.05 7.34 -5.94
C ARG A 127 2.16 8.13 -4.98
N VAL A 128 2.11 9.44 -5.19
CA VAL A 128 1.10 10.27 -4.52
C VAL A 128 -0.29 9.73 -4.91
N PRO A 129 -1.13 9.33 -3.93
CA PRO A 129 -2.46 8.78 -4.21
C PRO A 129 -3.34 9.80 -4.94
N ARG A 130 -3.39 9.73 -6.27
CA ARG A 130 -4.34 10.49 -7.08
C ARG A 130 -5.67 9.76 -7.06
N TYR A 131 -6.51 10.07 -6.10
CA TYR A 131 -7.91 9.68 -6.19
C TYR A 131 -8.46 10.37 -7.42
N ARG A 132 -8.87 9.59 -8.44
CA ARG A 132 -9.74 10.13 -9.47
C ARG A 132 -10.92 10.71 -8.72
N GLN A 133 -10.97 12.04 -8.62
CA GLN A 133 -12.19 12.76 -8.33
C GLN A 133 -13.18 12.20 -9.35
N ARG A 134 -14.07 11.29 -8.94
CA ARG A 134 -15.29 11.03 -9.70
C ARG A 134 -16.19 12.23 -9.51
N TYR A 135 -15.72 13.38 -9.97
CA TYR A 135 -16.58 14.41 -10.53
C TYR A 135 -16.58 14.12 -12.04
N GLN A 136 -17.33 13.09 -12.42
CA GLN A 136 -18.01 13.18 -13.70
C GLN A 136 -19.23 14.04 -13.43
N PRO A 137 -19.34 15.27 -13.98
CA PRO A 137 -20.64 15.87 -14.17
C PRO A 137 -21.32 15.09 -15.30
N SER A 138 -21.69 13.84 -15.04
CA SER A 138 -22.67 13.15 -15.85
C SER A 138 -24.00 13.77 -15.47
N VAL A 139 -24.44 14.73 -16.29
CA VAL A 139 -25.83 15.14 -16.54
C VAL A 139 -26.82 14.51 -15.55
N GLY A 140 -27.21 15.26 -14.52
CA GLY A 140 -28.21 14.81 -13.55
C GLY A 140 -27.99 15.37 -12.15
N CYS A 141 -28.07 16.69 -12.01
CA CYS A 141 -28.16 17.38 -10.71
C CYS A 141 -29.44 16.96 -9.96
N VAL A 142 -29.44 15.89 -9.17
CA VAL A 142 -30.47 15.64 -8.14
C VAL A 142 -29.89 14.86 -6.96
N ALA A 143 -29.00 15.47 -6.17
CA ALA A 143 -28.58 14.87 -4.89
C ALA A 143 -28.12 15.85 -3.80
N LEU A 144 -28.12 17.17 -4.04
CA LEU A 144 -27.73 18.17 -3.03
C LEU A 144 -28.89 18.67 -2.15
N GLU A 145 -30.15 18.32 -2.46
CA GLU A 145 -31.32 18.73 -1.66
C GLU A 145 -31.52 17.89 -0.38
N LYS A 146 -30.95 16.67 -0.33
CA LYS A 146 -31.07 15.78 0.84
C LYS A 146 -30.14 16.16 2.01
N LEU A 147 -29.10 16.95 1.78
CA LEU A 147 -28.16 17.34 2.84
C LEU A 147 -28.59 18.62 3.56
N VAL A 148 -29.32 19.52 2.90
CA VAL A 148 -29.78 20.78 3.51
C VAL A 148 -31.02 20.57 4.38
N SER A 149 -31.86 19.57 4.10
CA SER A 149 -33.07 19.27 4.90
C SER A 149 -32.80 18.56 6.24
N ASN A 150 -31.60 18.00 6.43
CA ASN A 150 -31.24 17.28 7.66
C ASN A 150 -30.49 18.13 8.71
N LEU A 151 -30.09 19.36 8.39
CA LEU A 151 -29.40 20.24 9.34
C LEU A 151 -30.34 20.97 10.32
N ASN A 152 -31.66 20.83 10.16
CA ASN A 152 -32.65 21.50 11.02
C ASN A 152 -33.42 20.57 11.97
N LYS A 153 -32.92 19.36 12.26
CA LYS A 153 -33.52 18.51 13.31
C LYS A 153 -32.49 18.04 14.33
N SER A 154 -32.25 18.96 15.28
CA SER A 154 -32.11 18.77 16.72
C SER A 154 -31.82 17.35 17.25
N ASN A 155 -30.71 17.27 17.98
CA ASN A 155 -30.50 16.52 19.23
C ASN A 155 -31.19 15.15 19.37
N ARG A 156 -30.38 14.09 19.35
CA ARG A 156 -30.49 12.99 20.34
C ARG A 156 -29.21 12.16 20.38
N LYS A 157 -28.64 12.05 21.58
CA LYS A 157 -27.61 11.09 21.99
C LYS A 157 -28.11 9.66 21.77
N MET A 158 -27.29 8.76 21.24
CA MET A 158 -27.39 7.30 21.44
C MET A 158 -26.10 6.60 20.95
N PRO A 159 -25.80 5.36 21.43
CA PRO A 159 -24.56 5.05 22.14
C PRO A 159 -23.57 4.19 21.34
N LEU A 160 -22.36 4.04 21.90
CA LEU A 160 -21.40 2.99 21.56
C LEU A 160 -22.06 1.61 21.71
N ASP A 161 -22.34 0.94 20.59
CA ASP A 161 -22.31 -0.52 20.43
C ASP A 161 -22.84 -0.85 19.03
N LEU A 162 -21.97 -0.77 18.02
CA LEU A 162 -22.20 -1.26 16.65
C LEU A 162 -20.93 -1.11 15.80
N MET A 163 -19.78 -1.58 16.30
CA MET A 163 -18.50 -1.48 15.58
C MET A 163 -18.12 -2.78 14.84
N GLU A 164 -18.78 -3.91 15.09
CA GLU A 164 -18.39 -5.20 14.50
C GLU A 164 -19.15 -5.58 13.20
N ASP A 165 -20.33 -5.00 12.94
CA ASP A 165 -21.15 -5.37 11.76
C ASP A 165 -20.79 -4.64 10.46
N ASN A 166 -19.97 -3.59 10.52
CA ASN A 166 -19.65 -2.77 9.35
C ASN A 166 -18.58 -3.37 8.41
N ILE A 167 -17.79 -4.34 8.86
CA ILE A 167 -16.77 -4.98 8.01
C ILE A 167 -17.42 -5.91 6.96
N ARG A 168 -18.58 -6.51 7.27
CA ARG A 168 -19.30 -7.40 6.33
C ARG A 168 -20.13 -6.66 5.29
N ARG A 169 -20.63 -5.46 5.60
CA ARG A 169 -21.47 -4.67 4.68
C ARG A 169 -20.70 -3.88 3.63
N LEU A 170 -19.40 -3.64 3.82
CA LEU A 170 -18.56 -2.93 2.84
C LEU A 170 -18.30 -3.70 1.54
N PHE A 171 -18.68 -4.98 1.46
CA PHE A 171 -18.45 -5.84 0.29
C PHE A 171 -19.72 -6.37 -0.38
N SER A 172 -20.91 -5.87 0.00
CA SER A 172 -22.18 -6.30 -0.63
C SER A 172 -22.82 -5.11 -1.37
N ASN A 173 -22.90 -5.23 -2.70
CA ASN A 173 -23.66 -4.32 -3.57
C ASN A 173 -25.16 -4.56 -3.35
N ASP A 174 -25.92 -3.50 -3.03
CA ASP A 174 -27.28 -3.26 -3.53
C ASP A 174 -27.92 -2.04 -2.85
N ASN A 175 -28.35 -1.04 -3.64
CA ASN A 175 -29.78 -0.74 -3.79
C ASN A 175 -30.06 0.50 -4.65
N VAL A 176 -30.90 0.26 -5.65
CA VAL A 176 -31.68 1.18 -6.49
C VAL A 176 -32.85 1.75 -5.66
N ILE A 177 -33.26 3.02 -5.84
CA ILE A 177 -34.66 3.48 -5.70
C ILE A 177 -34.88 4.85 -6.39
N ARG A 178 -36.12 4.99 -6.91
CA ARG A 178 -36.75 5.94 -7.85
C ARG A 178 -36.82 7.43 -7.44
N SER A 179 -36.96 8.25 -8.48
CA SER A 179 -37.11 9.71 -8.55
C SER A 179 -38.57 10.18 -8.54
N GLU A 180 -38.87 11.28 -7.83
CA GLU A 180 -40.01 12.17 -8.10
C GLU A 180 -39.50 13.64 -8.13
N SER A 181 -39.92 14.35 -9.17
CA SER A 181 -39.49 15.68 -9.62
C SER A 181 -40.19 16.83 -8.89
N LEU A 182 -39.51 17.98 -8.72
CA LEU A 182 -40.09 19.33 -8.73
C LEU A 182 -38.99 20.40 -8.93
N ASP A 183 -39.44 21.58 -9.31
CA ASP A 183 -38.83 22.56 -10.23
C ASP A 183 -37.75 23.48 -9.63
N GLU A 184 -36.76 23.83 -10.46
CA GLU A 184 -35.58 24.67 -10.15
C GLU A 184 -35.89 26.17 -10.27
N SER A 185 -35.23 27.01 -9.46
CA SER A 185 -34.38 28.08 -10.02
C SER A 185 -33.71 28.96 -8.95
N GLN A 186 -32.44 29.29 -9.24
CA GLN A 186 -31.56 30.29 -8.62
C GLN A 186 -30.78 29.87 -7.37
N MET A 187 -29.77 29.02 -7.57
CA MET A 187 -28.62 28.91 -6.67
C MET A 187 -27.39 29.46 -7.38
N ASP A 188 -26.91 30.62 -6.90
CA ASP A 188 -25.78 31.37 -7.48
C ASP A 188 -24.51 30.52 -7.61
N GLU A 189 -23.96 30.51 -8.82
CA GLU A 189 -22.71 29.85 -9.22
C GLU A 189 -21.52 30.20 -8.30
N TYR A 190 -21.54 31.40 -7.71
CA TYR A 190 -20.54 31.86 -6.75
C TYR A 190 -20.60 31.13 -5.40
N LYS A 191 -21.79 30.71 -4.94
CA LYS A 191 -21.92 29.90 -3.71
C LYS A 191 -21.46 28.46 -3.95
N LEU A 192 -21.73 27.91 -5.14
CA LEU A 192 -21.21 26.60 -5.54
C LEU A 192 -19.68 26.60 -5.59
N ARG A 193 -19.07 27.65 -6.16
CA ARG A 193 -17.62 27.79 -6.22
C ARG A 193 -16.99 27.92 -4.82
N ALA A 194 -17.60 28.72 -3.94
CA ALA A 194 -17.15 28.84 -2.55
C ALA A 194 -17.30 27.52 -1.75
N ILE A 195 -18.36 26.75 -1.98
CA ILE A 195 -18.55 25.42 -1.35
C ILE A 195 -17.54 24.41 -1.89
N MET A 196 -17.22 24.45 -3.19
CA MET A 196 -16.20 23.60 -3.80
C MET A 196 -14.80 23.91 -3.26
N GLU A 197 -14.43 25.19 -3.17
CA GLU A 197 -13.15 25.62 -2.60
C GLU A 197 -13.04 25.30 -1.10
N HIS A 198 -14.14 25.44 -0.34
CA HIS A 198 -14.16 25.11 1.08
C HIS A 198 -14.13 23.59 1.33
N ASN A 199 -14.68 22.79 0.43
CA ASN A 199 -14.60 21.33 0.49
C ASN A 199 -13.24 20.80 0.02
N GLU A 200 -12.59 21.41 -0.98
CA GLU A 200 -11.20 21.06 -1.36
C GLU A 200 -10.21 21.35 -0.23
N ALA A 201 -10.39 22.45 0.52
CA ALA A 201 -9.56 22.77 1.68
C ALA A 201 -9.73 21.82 2.88
N GLN A 202 -10.78 20.99 2.91
CA GLN A 202 -11.03 19.99 3.96
C GLN A 202 -10.76 18.55 3.53
N ILE A 203 -10.40 18.30 2.27
CA ILE A 203 -9.90 16.99 1.84
C ILE A 203 -8.44 16.94 2.23
N GLU A 204 -8.15 16.51 3.47
CA GLU A 204 -6.81 16.04 3.83
C GLU A 204 -6.36 15.08 2.73
N SER A 205 -5.28 15.45 2.02
CA SER A 205 -4.72 14.58 1.00
C SER A 205 -4.45 13.23 1.68
N PRO A 206 -5.05 12.14 1.20
CA PRO A 206 -4.96 10.85 1.86
C PRO A 206 -3.50 10.44 2.04
N PRO A 207 -3.15 9.86 3.19
CA PRO A 207 -1.77 9.54 3.52
C PRO A 207 -1.18 8.60 2.48
N GLN A 208 0.10 8.83 2.18
CA GLN A 208 0.89 8.02 1.28
C GLN A 208 1.22 6.68 1.95
N PHE A 209 1.64 5.68 1.15
CA PHE A 209 1.89 4.34 1.67
C PHE A 209 2.89 4.31 2.85
N MET A 210 3.94 5.13 2.79
CA MET A 210 4.96 5.17 3.85
C MET A 210 4.43 5.67 5.19
N HIS A 211 3.38 6.48 5.20
CA HIS A 211 2.72 6.93 6.43
C HIS A 211 2.19 5.77 7.28
N PHE A 212 1.82 4.66 6.65
CA PHE A 212 1.32 3.47 7.33
C PHE A 212 2.45 2.61 7.91
N CYS A 213 3.73 2.91 7.64
CA CYS A 213 4.89 2.09 7.99
C CYS A 213 5.91 2.85 8.88
N PRO A 214 5.51 3.35 10.07
CA PRO A 214 6.33 4.28 10.85
C PRO A 214 7.61 3.66 11.46
N ALA A 215 7.68 2.33 11.56
CA ALA A 215 8.78 1.59 12.17
C ALA A 215 9.76 0.99 11.15
N LEU A 216 9.67 1.42 9.89
CA LEU A 216 10.50 0.86 8.82
C LEU A 216 11.97 1.22 9.05
N GLU A 217 12.83 0.20 9.03
CA GLU A 217 14.28 0.34 9.22
C GLU A 217 15.07 -0.01 7.95
N HIS A 218 14.54 -0.90 7.11
CA HIS A 218 15.19 -1.37 5.89
C HIS A 218 14.28 -1.17 4.69
N LEU A 219 14.71 -0.34 3.74
CA LEU A 219 13.99 -0.07 2.50
C LEU A 219 14.87 -0.43 1.30
N TYR A 220 14.36 -1.33 0.47
CA TYR A 220 15.02 -1.73 -0.77
C TYR A 220 14.15 -1.28 -1.93
N LEU A 221 14.65 -0.30 -2.68
CA LEU A 221 14.01 0.19 -3.90
C LEU A 221 14.87 -0.26 -5.08
N LEU A 222 14.54 -1.39 -5.68
CA LEU A 222 15.28 -1.91 -6.82
C LEU A 222 14.66 -1.36 -8.11
N GLN A 223 15.43 -0.83 -9.05
CA GLN A 223 14.83 -0.25 -10.25
C GLN A 223 14.24 -1.35 -11.15
N GLY A 224 12.90 -1.44 -11.24
CA GLY A 224 12.26 -2.24 -12.29
C GLY A 224 12.39 -1.55 -13.67
N HIS A 225 12.54 -2.32 -14.75
CA HIS A 225 12.69 -1.83 -16.14
C HIS A 225 11.54 -0.94 -16.68
N THR A 226 10.50 -0.67 -15.89
CA THR A 226 9.23 -0.07 -16.37
C THR A 226 8.85 1.23 -15.65
N TYR A 227 9.72 1.81 -14.83
CA TYR A 227 9.36 2.99 -14.04
C TYR A 227 9.79 4.30 -14.71
N SER A 228 8.81 5.05 -15.22
CA SER A 228 8.94 6.46 -15.56
C SER A 228 8.31 7.27 -14.42
N ILE A 229 9.12 8.04 -13.70
CA ILE A 229 8.61 9.07 -12.77
C ILE A 229 8.15 10.25 -13.61
N GLU A 230 7.03 10.09 -14.32
CA GLU A 230 6.54 11.15 -15.22
C GLU A 230 6.02 12.36 -14.43
N ASP A 231 5.67 12.14 -13.16
CA ASP A 231 5.01 13.13 -12.32
C ASP A 231 5.94 13.95 -11.42
N GLU A 232 7.19 13.50 -11.18
CA GLU A 232 8.16 14.17 -10.31
C GLU A 232 9.62 13.76 -10.63
N THR A 233 10.63 14.46 -10.10
CA THR A 233 12.02 14.02 -10.25
C THR A 233 12.35 12.90 -9.25
N LYS A 234 13.33 12.04 -9.56
CA LYS A 234 13.80 10.99 -8.63
C LYS A 234 14.22 11.56 -7.27
N SER A 235 14.91 12.69 -7.26
CA SER A 235 15.28 13.36 -6.01
C SER A 235 14.06 13.83 -5.23
N ALA A 236 13.06 14.46 -5.89
CA ALA A 236 11.81 14.88 -5.23
C ALA A 236 11.03 13.67 -4.67
N PHE A 237 10.95 12.58 -5.43
CA PHE A 237 10.37 11.32 -4.99
C PHE A 237 11.04 10.81 -3.71
N LEU A 238 12.38 10.74 -3.69
CA LEU A 238 13.13 10.28 -2.52
C LEU A 238 12.96 11.21 -1.31
N VAL A 239 12.97 12.53 -1.51
CA VAL A 239 12.72 13.51 -0.43
C VAL A 239 11.37 13.24 0.25
N ARG A 240 10.34 12.98 -0.55
CA ARG A 240 8.97 12.71 -0.09
C ARG A 240 8.85 11.37 0.63
N ILE A 241 9.51 10.33 0.14
CA ILE A 241 9.50 9.01 0.76
C ILE A 241 10.27 9.02 2.09
N PHE A 242 11.46 9.61 2.11
CA PHE A 242 12.32 9.64 3.30
C PHE A 242 11.79 10.55 4.40
N SER A 243 11.00 11.59 4.09
CA SER A 243 10.39 12.43 5.12
C SER A 243 9.39 11.70 6.01
N GLU A 244 8.81 10.59 5.54
CA GLU A 244 7.88 9.75 6.31
C GLU A 244 8.59 8.65 7.11
N LEU A 245 9.91 8.47 6.92
CA LEU A 245 10.67 7.32 7.41
C LEU A 245 11.87 7.74 8.27
N PRO A 246 11.64 8.36 9.45
CA PRO A 246 12.72 8.92 10.25
C PRO A 246 13.69 7.86 10.80
N ASN A 247 13.27 6.60 10.95
CA ASN A 247 14.05 5.53 11.60
C ASN A 247 14.84 4.65 10.61
N LEU A 248 14.94 5.06 9.35
CA LEU A 248 15.53 4.22 8.31
C LEU A 248 17.04 4.06 8.52
N LYS A 249 17.49 2.81 8.63
CA LYS A 249 18.90 2.42 8.86
C LYS A 249 19.57 1.86 7.62
N THR A 250 18.81 1.22 6.75
CA THR A 250 19.31 0.60 5.52
C THR A 250 18.51 1.09 4.34
N VAL A 251 19.21 1.60 3.33
CA VAL A 251 18.64 1.99 2.04
C VAL A 251 19.41 1.30 0.93
N ASP A 252 18.67 0.66 0.04
CA ASP A 252 19.20 0.11 -1.21
C ASP A 252 18.54 0.83 -2.38
N LEU A 253 19.39 1.49 -3.18
CA LEU A 253 19.04 2.21 -4.40
C LEU A 253 19.84 1.66 -5.59
N SER A 254 20.14 0.38 -5.58
CA SER A 254 20.84 -0.27 -6.69
C SER A 254 20.07 -0.11 -8.01
N GLU A 255 20.81 0.09 -9.10
CA GLU A 255 20.35 0.33 -10.46
C GLU A 255 19.66 1.69 -10.68
N TRP A 256 19.67 2.57 -9.68
CA TRP A 256 19.11 3.91 -9.83
C TRP A 256 20.05 4.83 -10.59
N VAL A 257 19.47 5.63 -11.47
CA VAL A 257 20.12 6.82 -12.03
C VAL A 257 19.71 8.03 -11.19
N ILE A 258 20.56 8.46 -10.25
CA ILE A 258 20.33 9.64 -9.40
C ILE A 258 21.60 10.49 -9.45
N HIS A 259 21.47 11.74 -9.85
CA HIS A 259 22.59 12.69 -9.91
C HIS A 259 22.84 13.41 -8.58
N ASP A 260 21.90 13.32 -7.64
CA ASP A 260 22.00 13.99 -6.34
C ASP A 260 21.34 13.19 -5.22
N PHE A 261 22.15 12.81 -4.24
CA PHE A 261 21.77 12.07 -3.03
C PHE A 261 21.51 12.98 -1.82
N LEU A 262 21.33 14.29 -2.00
CA LEU A 262 20.87 15.20 -0.94
C LEU A 262 19.65 14.67 -0.14
N PRO A 263 18.69 13.94 -0.74
CA PRO A 263 17.57 13.37 0.02
C PRO A 263 18.02 12.44 1.18
N LEU A 264 19.17 11.77 1.06
CA LEU A 264 19.70 10.89 2.10
C LEU A 264 20.11 11.63 3.38
N GLN A 265 20.42 12.93 3.30
CA GLN A 265 20.79 13.73 4.48
C GLN A 265 19.63 13.87 5.49
N LYS A 266 18.39 13.60 5.07
CA LYS A 266 17.23 13.54 5.97
C LYS A 266 17.22 12.29 6.85
N LEU A 267 18.00 11.26 6.50
CA LEU A 267 18.01 9.98 7.19
C LEU A 267 19.10 9.96 8.27
N HIS A 268 18.79 10.54 9.43
CA HIS A 268 19.75 10.70 10.53
C HIS A 268 20.22 9.39 11.18
N PHE A 269 19.58 8.26 10.89
CA PHE A 269 19.96 6.94 11.40
C PHE A 269 20.47 6.00 10.30
N LEU A 270 20.71 6.51 9.10
CA LEU A 270 21.20 5.71 7.99
C LEU A 270 22.61 5.19 8.30
N THR A 271 22.74 3.88 8.39
CA THR A 271 24.01 3.19 8.69
C THR A 271 24.50 2.33 7.52
N THR A 272 23.59 1.91 6.64
CA THR A 272 23.89 1.06 5.49
C THR A 272 23.30 1.67 4.23
N LEU A 273 24.14 1.91 3.23
CA LEU A 273 23.73 2.40 1.91
C LEU A 273 24.29 1.46 0.84
N VAL A 274 23.40 0.97 -0.02
CA VAL A 274 23.73 0.05 -1.12
C VAL A 274 23.44 0.74 -2.45
N LEU A 275 24.48 0.87 -3.28
CA LEU A 275 24.47 1.54 -4.59
C LEU A 275 25.19 0.66 -5.63
N TYR A 276 24.61 -0.49 -5.98
CA TYR A 276 25.13 -1.29 -7.08
C TYR A 276 24.61 -0.76 -8.43
N ASP A 277 25.45 -0.68 -9.44
CA ASP A 277 25.13 -0.23 -10.81
C ASP A 277 24.42 1.14 -10.86
N VAL A 278 24.95 2.10 -10.09
CA VAL A 278 24.42 3.47 -10.03
C VAL A 278 25.22 4.36 -10.97
N ARG A 279 24.55 4.90 -11.99
CA ARG A 279 25.18 5.81 -12.97
C ARG A 279 25.52 7.17 -12.35
N ASP A 280 26.62 7.76 -12.80
CA ASP A 280 27.11 9.08 -12.41
C ASP A 280 27.37 9.25 -10.91
N LEU A 281 27.67 8.15 -10.21
CA LEU A 281 27.91 8.15 -8.76
C LEU A 281 29.02 9.13 -8.34
N GLU A 282 30.03 9.31 -9.20
CA GLU A 282 31.14 10.26 -9.02
C GLU A 282 30.69 11.68 -8.72
N THR A 283 29.57 12.12 -9.30
CA THR A 283 29.00 13.46 -9.09
C THR A 283 28.37 13.64 -7.71
N SER A 284 28.16 12.52 -7.00
CA SER A 284 27.42 12.44 -5.75
C SER A 284 28.26 11.99 -4.55
N ILE A 285 29.54 11.68 -4.75
CA ILE A 285 30.45 11.21 -3.70
C ILE A 285 30.54 12.24 -2.56
N ASP A 286 30.64 13.53 -2.88
CA ASP A 286 30.72 14.59 -1.86
C ASP A 286 29.49 14.58 -0.95
N THR A 287 28.29 14.43 -1.54
CA THR A 287 27.05 14.34 -0.77
C THR A 287 27.00 13.08 0.09
N ILE A 288 27.45 11.93 -0.43
CA ILE A 288 27.52 10.68 0.35
C ILE A 288 28.54 10.82 1.49
N ALA A 289 29.67 11.49 1.27
CA ALA A 289 30.70 11.74 2.28
C ALA A 289 30.20 12.60 3.45
N THR A 290 29.15 13.40 3.26
CA THR A 290 28.51 14.14 4.37
C THR A 290 27.67 13.27 5.30
N LEU A 291 27.37 12.01 4.94
CA LEU A 291 26.58 11.07 5.75
C LEU A 291 27.44 10.49 6.89
N THR A 292 27.54 11.23 7.98
CA THR A 292 28.42 10.88 9.13
C THR A 292 28.01 9.61 9.87
N THR A 293 26.77 9.15 9.71
CA THR A 293 26.23 7.95 10.37
C THR A 293 26.45 6.67 9.58
N LEU A 294 26.96 6.77 8.35
CA LEU A 294 27.13 5.64 7.44
C LEU A 294 28.31 4.77 7.90
N ASN A 295 28.02 3.53 8.24
CA ASN A 295 29.02 2.54 8.67
C ASN A 295 29.39 1.57 7.54
N VAL A 296 28.41 1.26 6.68
CA VAL A 296 28.56 0.28 5.61
C VAL A 296 28.10 0.91 4.30
N PHE A 297 29.03 1.03 3.37
CA PHE A 297 28.78 1.53 2.03
C PHE A 297 29.15 0.44 1.02
N PHE A 298 28.16 -0.03 0.27
CA PHE A 298 28.36 -0.96 -0.82
C PHE A 298 28.18 -0.23 -2.15
N CYS A 299 29.21 -0.23 -2.96
CA CYS A 299 29.20 0.34 -4.29
C CYS A 299 29.93 -0.63 -5.23
N SER A 300 29.32 -0.95 -6.37
CA SER A 300 30.00 -1.57 -7.51
C SER A 300 29.32 -1.10 -8.76
N ASN A 301 30.07 -0.52 -9.69
CA ASN A 301 29.58 -0.27 -11.03
C ASN A 301 30.10 -1.42 -11.89
N ASP A 302 29.23 -2.34 -12.28
CA ASP A 302 29.59 -3.43 -13.21
C ASP A 302 29.39 -2.96 -14.66
N VAL A 303 29.78 -1.71 -14.93
CA VAL A 303 29.79 -1.10 -16.25
C VAL A 303 31.25 -0.93 -16.65
N ASP A 304 31.81 -2.05 -17.10
CA ASP A 304 33.11 -2.23 -17.76
C ASP A 304 34.38 -2.09 -16.90
N GLY A 305 35.31 -3.02 -17.13
CA GLY A 305 36.62 -3.04 -16.51
C GLY A 305 37.43 -1.76 -16.75
N HIS A 306 38.25 -1.41 -15.75
CA HIS A 306 38.95 -0.14 -15.57
C HIS A 306 37.97 0.95 -15.11
N TYR A 307 38.10 1.52 -13.91
CA TYR A 307 39.22 2.39 -13.54
C TYR A 307 39.68 2.23 -12.09
N SER A 308 40.99 2.36 -11.92
CA SER A 308 41.72 2.55 -10.68
C SER A 308 41.77 4.03 -10.29
N LEU A 309 41.20 4.39 -9.13
CA LEU A 309 41.85 5.05 -7.97
C LEU A 309 40.80 5.40 -6.93
#